data_AF-A0A7G9YGJ4-F1
#
_entry.id   AF-A0A7G9YGJ4-F1
#
_cell.length_a   1.000
_cell.length_b   1.000
_cell.length_c   1.000
_cell.angle_alpha   90.00
_cell.angle_beta   90.00
_cell.angle_gamma   90.00
#
_symmetry.space_group_name_H-M   'P 1'
#
loop_
_entity.id
_entity.type
_entity.pdbx_description
1 polymer ?
#
loop_
_entity_poly.entity_id
_entity_poly.type
_entity_poly.pdbx_seq_one_letter_code
_entity_poly.pdbx_strand_id
1 'polypeptide(L)'
;MSVPDPNWFYSAIAQSAAAIVGVICAFVASWVMMMASERSQIEKRINEIDTEIKELKRQNVPLLEYIEEVDRKDDEESVDNFLISKKPELDLENLPTCDKMRKELLEGGGIGILDEKFDSTLEEKYNDLIEMIRQEKEEAVKFEKEELAPSKSISIFSRLFAKSLPDLTDLKNSIIIQPIANKHKYDYYKDCQKIIEKNNKEISYKKAKIQELQRQLSQIVLPEHFKGLIFYLIYFTIVVVILPLWLLPITSEQHLFWKPIVLGLFITGLFSAFLYIFIEIKHATKKTKQCLDGRLKLLVRRLAGWFTTHITPQKIRDTR
;
A
#
# COMPACT_ATOMS: atom_id res chain seq x y z
N MET A 1 -51.58 -58.02 35.28
CA MET A 1 -50.73 -57.24 34.33
C MET A 1 -51.05 -55.77 34.56
N SER A 2 -50.11 -55.00 35.10
CA SER A 2 -50.28 -53.55 35.21
C SER A 2 -50.29 -52.95 33.80
N VAL A 3 -51.30 -52.14 33.50
CA VAL A 3 -51.33 -51.38 32.25
C VAL A 3 -50.16 -50.40 32.28
N PRO A 4 -49.23 -50.43 31.31
CA PRO A 4 -48.12 -49.49 31.29
C PRO A 4 -48.63 -48.06 31.17
N ASP A 5 -48.10 -47.16 32.00
CA ASP A 5 -48.48 -45.74 32.05
C ASP A 5 -48.29 -45.07 30.68
N PRO A 6 -49.33 -44.62 29.97
CA PRO A 6 -49.19 -44.02 28.63
C PRO A 6 -48.21 -42.84 28.59
N ASN A 7 -47.95 -42.18 29.72
CA ASN A 7 -47.08 -41.02 29.83
C ASN A 7 -45.59 -41.31 29.62
N TRP A 8 -45.16 -42.57 29.80
CA TRP A 8 -43.75 -42.93 29.60
C TRP A 8 -43.31 -42.70 28.15
N PHE A 9 -44.21 -42.90 27.19
CA PHE A 9 -43.92 -42.75 25.76
C PHE A 9 -43.64 -41.30 25.37
N TYR A 10 -44.52 -40.36 25.76
CA TYR A 10 -44.34 -38.94 25.47
C TYR A 10 -43.11 -38.37 26.18
N SER A 11 -42.87 -38.80 27.42
CA SER A 11 -41.68 -38.41 28.19
C SER A 11 -40.39 -38.87 27.52
N ALA A 12 -40.34 -40.13 27.07
CA ALA A 12 -39.17 -40.68 26.37
C ALA A 12 -38.91 -39.96 25.04
N ILE A 13 -39.95 -39.63 24.28
CA ILE A 13 -39.84 -38.84 23.04
C ILE A 13 -39.31 -37.44 23.33
N ALA A 14 -39.92 -36.73 24.28
CA ALA A 14 -39.51 -35.37 24.63
C ALA A 14 -38.06 -35.33 25.13
N GLN A 15 -37.66 -36.28 25.97
CA GLN A 15 -36.28 -36.40 26.47
C GLN A 15 -35.29 -36.67 25.32
N SER A 16 -35.60 -37.59 24.42
CA SER A 16 -34.74 -37.93 23.27
C SER A 16 -34.62 -36.74 22.31
N ALA A 17 -35.73 -36.05 22.04
CA ALA A 17 -35.77 -34.86 21.20
C ALA A 17 -34.95 -33.72 21.82
N ALA A 18 -35.10 -33.47 23.12
CA ALA A 18 -34.32 -32.48 23.85
C ALA A 18 -32.82 -32.77 23.81
N ALA A 19 -32.42 -34.04 23.96
CA ALA A 19 -31.02 -34.45 23.84
C ALA A 19 -30.46 -34.16 22.44
N ILE A 20 -31.21 -34.46 21.38
CA ILE A 20 -30.80 -34.20 19.99
C ILE A 20 -30.65 -32.69 19.74
N VAL A 21 -31.63 -31.89 20.17
CA VAL A 21 -31.55 -30.41 20.08
C VAL A 21 -30.31 -29.91 20.81
N GLY A 22 -30.03 -30.42 22.00
CA GLY A 22 -28.85 -30.06 22.78
C GLY A 22 -27.55 -30.30 22.01
N VAL A 23 -27.41 -31.47 21.37
CA VAL A 23 -26.23 -31.80 20.55
C VAL A 23 -26.10 -30.86 19.35
N ILE A 24 -27.21 -30.59 18.64
CA ILE A 24 -27.20 -29.68 17.48
C ILE A 24 -26.83 -28.25 17.91
N CYS A 25 -27.43 -27.76 18.99
CA CYS A 25 -27.12 -26.43 19.53
C CYS A 25 -25.64 -26.33 19.94
N ALA A 26 -25.09 -27.34 20.61
CA ALA A 26 -23.68 -27.38 20.98
C ALA A 26 -22.76 -27.35 19.75
N PHE A 27 -23.09 -28.14 18.71
CA PHE A 27 -22.35 -28.15 17.45
C PHE A 27 -22.38 -26.78 16.75
N VAL A 28 -23.56 -26.18 16.64
CA VAL A 28 -23.78 -24.86 16.04
C VAL A 28 -22.99 -23.77 16.80
N ALA A 29 -23.07 -23.75 18.12
CA ALA A 29 -22.33 -22.80 18.94
C ALA A 29 -20.82 -22.96 18.76
N SER A 30 -20.31 -24.21 18.74
CA SER A 30 -18.89 -24.50 18.52
C SER A 30 -18.42 -23.98 17.16
N TRP A 31 -19.23 -24.16 16.12
CA TRP A 31 -18.90 -23.71 14.78
C TRP A 31 -18.89 -22.18 14.66
N VAL A 32 -19.88 -21.50 15.25
CA VAL A 32 -19.92 -20.02 15.32
C VAL A 32 -18.69 -19.49 16.05
N MET A 33 -18.32 -20.11 17.17
CA MET A 33 -17.13 -19.73 17.92
C MET A 33 -15.84 -19.92 17.10
N MET A 34 -15.73 -21.01 16.35
CA MET A 34 -14.61 -21.26 15.45
C MET A 34 -14.51 -20.19 14.36
N MET A 35 -15.62 -19.87 13.69
CA MET A 35 -15.67 -18.81 12.67
C MET A 35 -15.32 -17.43 13.23
N ALA A 36 -15.84 -17.10 14.41
CA ALA A 36 -15.54 -15.84 15.09
C ALA A 36 -14.06 -15.74 15.46
N SER A 37 -13.47 -16.85 15.91
CA SER A 37 -12.04 -16.95 16.21
C SER A 37 -11.16 -16.77 14.97
N GLU A 38 -11.48 -17.46 13.86
CA GLU A 38 -10.78 -17.31 12.58
C GLU A 38 -10.87 -15.86 12.07
N ARG A 39 -12.07 -15.27 12.13
CA ARG A 39 -12.31 -13.87 11.76
C ARG A 39 -11.43 -12.93 12.56
N SER A 40 -11.44 -13.05 13.89
CA SER A 40 -10.63 -12.24 14.80
C SER A 40 -9.13 -12.38 14.52
N GLN A 41 -8.66 -13.60 14.24
CA GLN A 41 -7.25 -13.83 13.87
C GLN A 41 -6.86 -13.12 12.57
N ILE A 42 -7.73 -13.14 11.55
CA ILE A 42 -7.49 -12.47 10.28
C ILE A 42 -7.50 -10.95 10.45
N GLU A 43 -8.48 -10.40 11.18
CA GLU A 43 -8.57 -8.97 11.48
C GLU A 43 -7.32 -8.49 12.23
N LYS A 44 -6.85 -9.24 13.23
CA LYS A 44 -5.60 -8.95 13.94
C LYS A 44 -4.41 -8.89 12.99
N ARG A 45 -4.26 -9.88 12.09
CA ARG A 45 -3.18 -9.91 11.10
C ARG A 45 -3.24 -8.75 10.12
N ILE A 46 -4.43 -8.33 9.72
CA ILE A 46 -4.61 -7.13 8.87
C ILE A 46 -4.11 -5.89 9.59
N ASN A 47 -4.50 -5.71 10.86
CA ASN A 47 -4.08 -4.55 11.67
C ASN A 47 -2.58 -4.54 11.94
N GLU A 48 -1.97 -5.69 12.18
CA GLU A 48 -0.51 -5.84 12.31
C GLU A 48 0.20 -5.36 11.02
N ILE A 49 -0.21 -5.85 9.86
CA ILE A 49 0.38 -5.46 8.56
C ILE A 49 0.14 -3.98 8.25
N ASP A 50 -1.03 -3.43 8.57
CA ASP A 50 -1.32 -2.00 8.37
C ASP A 50 -0.41 -1.10 9.24
N THR A 51 -0.14 -1.54 10.47
CA THR A 51 0.79 -0.85 11.38
C THR A 51 2.22 -0.88 10.82
N GLU A 52 2.67 -2.02 10.29
CA GLU A 52 3.97 -2.12 9.60
C GLU A 52 4.06 -1.21 8.36
N ILE A 53 2.98 -1.10 7.57
CA ILE A 53 2.92 -0.18 6.43
C ILE A 53 3.04 1.28 6.90
N LYS A 54 2.37 1.66 8.00
CA LYS A 54 2.44 3.01 8.56
C LYS A 54 3.86 3.34 9.02
N GLU A 55 4.55 2.39 9.66
CA GLU A 55 5.93 2.58 10.10
C GLU A 55 6.89 2.73 8.91
N LEU A 56 6.78 1.89 7.88
CA LEU A 56 7.59 2.03 6.65
C LEU A 56 7.36 3.39 5.97
N LYS A 57 6.12 3.87 5.93
CA LYS A 57 5.82 5.21 5.40
C LYS A 57 6.45 6.31 6.26
N ARG A 58 6.40 6.18 7.58
CA ARG A 58 7.02 7.12 8.51
C ARG A 58 8.54 7.19 8.33
N GLN A 59 9.18 6.04 8.08
CA GLN A 59 10.61 5.97 7.77
C GLN A 59 10.97 6.61 6.44
N ASN A 60 10.06 6.62 5.46
CA ASN A 60 10.29 7.30 4.17
C ASN A 60 10.21 8.83 4.27
N VAL A 61 9.50 9.41 5.25
CA VAL A 61 9.35 10.88 5.38
C VAL A 61 10.69 11.61 5.47
N PRO A 62 11.60 11.30 6.43
CA PRO A 62 12.87 12.02 6.52
C PRO A 62 13.80 11.77 5.33
N LEU A 63 13.66 10.61 4.66
CA LEU A 63 14.45 10.31 3.46
C LEU A 63 13.96 11.12 2.25
N LEU A 64 12.65 11.32 2.13
CA LEU A 64 12.06 12.18 1.10
C LEU A 64 12.43 13.64 1.34
N GLU A 65 12.30 14.12 2.58
CA GLU A 65 12.71 15.49 2.94
C GLU A 65 14.19 15.74 2.64
N TYR A 66 15.06 14.75 2.89
CA TYR A 66 16.47 14.84 2.51
C TYR A 66 16.67 14.90 0.99
N ILE A 67 15.97 14.06 0.22
CA ILE A 67 16.05 14.06 -1.25
C ILE A 67 15.57 15.40 -1.81
N GLU A 68 14.43 15.90 -1.34
CA GLU A 68 13.86 17.19 -1.75
C GLU A 68 14.82 18.35 -1.43
N GLU A 69 15.47 18.33 -0.25
CA GLU A 69 16.47 19.34 0.12
C GLU A 69 17.73 19.27 -0.75
N VAL A 70 18.17 18.07 -1.14
CA VAL A 70 19.31 17.88 -2.06
C VAL A 70 18.97 18.38 -3.45
N ASP A 71 17.81 17.96 -3.99
CA ASP A 71 17.34 18.38 -5.32
C ASP A 71 17.19 19.91 -5.36
N ARG A 72 16.61 20.52 -4.32
CA ARG A 72 16.49 21.98 -4.23
C ARG A 72 17.84 22.69 -4.26
N LYS A 73 18.84 22.20 -3.53
CA LYS A 73 20.17 22.80 -3.51
C LYS A 73 20.87 22.68 -4.86
N ASP A 74 20.72 21.54 -5.50
CA ASP A 74 21.31 21.29 -6.82
C ASP A 74 20.63 22.18 -7.90
N ASP A 75 19.33 22.45 -7.77
CA ASP A 75 18.60 23.44 -8.59
C ASP A 75 19.07 24.89 -8.30
N GLU A 76 19.23 25.27 -7.03
CA GLU A 76 19.76 26.59 -6.61
C GLU A 76 21.17 26.83 -7.16
N GLU A 77 22.05 25.82 -7.12
CA GLU A 77 23.41 25.88 -7.67
C GLU A 77 23.39 25.96 -9.21
N SER A 78 22.44 25.28 -9.85
CA SER A 78 22.25 25.35 -11.30
C SER A 78 21.82 26.75 -11.76
N VAL A 79 20.94 27.41 -10.99
CA VAL A 79 20.55 28.81 -11.21
C VAL A 79 21.77 29.72 -11.08
N ASP A 80 22.56 29.59 -10.01
CA ASP A 80 23.77 30.40 -9.81
C ASP A 80 24.75 30.26 -10.96
N ASN A 81 25.05 29.02 -11.34
CA ASN A 81 25.98 28.72 -12.42
C ASN A 81 25.48 29.30 -13.76
N PHE A 82 24.19 29.20 -14.03
CA PHE A 82 23.58 29.81 -15.21
C PHE A 82 23.69 31.33 -15.19
N LEU A 83 23.33 31.98 -14.09
CA LEU A 83 23.38 33.43 -13.94
C LEU A 83 24.81 33.97 -14.05
N ILE A 84 25.78 33.30 -13.44
CA ILE A 84 27.22 33.63 -13.56
C ILE A 84 27.68 33.49 -15.01
N SER A 85 27.27 32.42 -15.70
CA SER A 85 27.62 32.23 -17.12
C SER A 85 27.01 33.29 -18.04
N LYS A 86 25.85 33.83 -17.66
CA LYS A 86 25.13 34.88 -18.40
C LYS A 86 25.58 36.30 -18.04
N LYS A 87 26.22 36.50 -16.89
CA LYS A 87 26.77 37.80 -16.47
C LYS A 87 27.49 38.60 -17.59
N PRO A 88 28.41 38.02 -18.40
CA PRO A 88 29.10 38.78 -19.44
C PRO A 88 28.22 39.17 -20.64
N GLU A 89 27.05 38.53 -20.82
CA GLU A 89 26.10 38.82 -21.90
C GLU A 89 25.07 39.89 -21.52
N LEU A 90 25.00 40.26 -20.23
CA LEU A 90 23.99 41.19 -19.72
C LEU A 90 24.40 42.65 -19.95
N ASP A 91 23.62 43.34 -20.78
CA ASP A 91 23.71 44.80 -20.94
C ASP A 91 22.66 45.50 -20.06
N LEU A 92 23.10 46.53 -19.32
CA LEU A 92 22.21 47.31 -18.43
C LEU A 92 21.20 48.14 -19.22
N GLU A 93 21.49 48.48 -20.48
CA GLU A 93 20.59 49.24 -21.34
C GLU A 93 19.47 48.37 -21.92
N ASN A 94 19.66 47.04 -21.95
CA ASN A 94 18.72 46.09 -22.54
C ASN A 94 18.65 44.80 -21.72
N LEU A 95 18.20 44.92 -20.46
CA LEU A 95 18.08 43.78 -19.56
C LEU A 95 16.99 42.81 -20.04
N PRO A 96 17.29 41.50 -20.16
CA PRO A 96 16.27 40.51 -20.45
C PRO A 96 15.25 40.41 -19.31
N THR A 97 13.99 40.12 -19.62
CA THR A 97 12.98 39.86 -18.59
C THR A 97 13.27 38.54 -17.85
N CYS A 98 12.94 38.45 -16.56
CA CYS A 98 13.11 37.22 -15.77
C CYS A 98 12.45 36.00 -16.44
N ASP A 99 11.27 36.15 -17.05
CA ASP A 99 10.62 35.09 -17.82
C ASP A 99 11.46 34.56 -18.99
N LYS A 100 12.23 35.43 -19.66
CA LYS A 100 13.12 35.04 -20.75
C LYS A 100 14.30 34.23 -20.20
N MET A 101 14.89 34.69 -19.09
CA MET A 101 15.98 33.98 -18.41
C MET A 101 15.53 32.61 -17.92
N ARG A 102 14.33 32.53 -17.34
CA ARG A 102 13.67 31.28 -16.93
C ARG A 102 13.52 30.32 -18.10
N LYS A 103 13.03 30.81 -19.25
CA LYS A 103 12.86 29.98 -20.44
C LYS A 103 14.19 29.46 -20.98
N GLU A 104 15.22 30.31 -21.05
CA GLU A 104 16.57 29.91 -21.48
C GLU A 104 17.17 28.85 -20.54
N LEU A 105 16.98 29.01 -19.23
CA LEU A 105 17.43 28.06 -18.21
C LEU A 105 16.74 26.68 -18.36
N LEU A 106 15.44 26.68 -18.62
CA LEU A 106 14.66 25.44 -18.87
C LEU A 106 15.04 24.78 -20.20
N GLU A 107 15.31 25.55 -21.24
CA GLU A 107 15.81 25.04 -22.53
C GLU A 107 17.21 24.39 -22.38
N GLY A 108 17.99 24.81 -21.37
CA GLY A 108 19.27 24.20 -20.99
C GLY A 108 19.16 22.81 -20.34
N GLY A 109 17.97 22.36 -19.95
CA GLY A 109 17.69 21.00 -19.46
C GLY A 109 18.32 20.65 -18.10
N GLY A 110 18.81 21.63 -17.35
CA GLY A 110 19.51 21.42 -16.07
C GLY A 110 18.59 21.29 -14.85
N ILE A 111 17.29 21.58 -14.98
CA ILE A 111 16.38 21.74 -13.83
C ILE A 111 15.22 20.76 -13.93
N GLY A 112 15.05 19.98 -12.86
CA GLY A 112 14.08 18.88 -12.83
C GLY A 112 12.70 19.27 -12.33
N ILE A 113 12.60 20.27 -11.45
CA ILE A 113 11.36 20.60 -10.73
C ILE A 113 11.05 22.09 -10.86
N LEU A 114 9.89 22.40 -11.44
CA LEU A 114 9.32 23.74 -11.46
C LEU A 114 8.32 23.85 -10.31
N ASP A 115 8.75 24.47 -9.22
CA ASP A 115 7.87 24.87 -8.13
C ASP A 115 7.86 26.40 -7.93
N GLU A 116 6.90 26.89 -7.15
CA GLU A 116 6.77 28.33 -6.86
C GLU A 116 8.01 28.90 -6.15
N LYS A 117 8.69 28.04 -5.39
CA LYS A 117 9.91 28.40 -4.67
C LYS A 117 11.07 28.64 -5.64
N PHE A 118 11.22 27.77 -6.63
CA PHE A 118 12.19 27.92 -7.71
C PHE A 118 12.05 29.25 -8.44
N ASP A 119 10.82 29.61 -8.82
CA ASP A 119 10.55 30.88 -9.51
C ASP A 119 10.96 32.08 -8.64
N SER A 120 10.62 32.05 -7.34
CA SER A 120 11.01 33.10 -6.40
C SER A 120 12.53 33.21 -6.22
N THR A 121 13.24 32.09 -6.15
CA THR A 121 14.70 32.05 -5.99
C THR A 121 15.40 32.53 -7.26
N LEU A 122 14.91 32.16 -8.44
CA LEU A 122 15.45 32.66 -9.71
C LEU A 122 15.30 34.18 -9.81
N GLU A 123 14.13 34.71 -9.47
CA GLU A 123 13.87 36.15 -9.52
C GLU A 123 14.73 36.92 -8.51
N GLU A 124 14.82 36.45 -7.26
CA GLU A 124 15.68 37.04 -6.22
C GLU A 124 17.14 37.10 -6.68
N LYS A 125 17.71 35.96 -7.10
CA LYS A 125 19.11 35.90 -7.53
C LYS A 125 19.40 36.66 -8.81
N TYR A 126 18.43 36.74 -9.72
CA TYR A 126 18.54 37.54 -10.93
C TYR A 126 18.60 39.04 -10.60
N ASN A 127 17.76 39.51 -9.68
CA ASN A 127 17.76 40.89 -9.21
C ASN A 127 19.07 41.24 -8.48
N ASP A 128 19.57 40.35 -7.62
CA ASP A 128 20.87 40.50 -6.96
C ASP A 128 22.02 40.62 -7.97
N LEU A 129 21.99 39.80 -9.04
CA LEU A 129 22.97 39.88 -10.12
C LEU A 129 22.94 41.23 -10.83
N ILE A 130 21.75 41.75 -11.16
CA ILE A 130 21.61 43.08 -11.80
C ILE A 130 22.22 44.16 -10.92
N GLU A 131 21.96 44.13 -9.62
CA GLU A 131 22.44 45.14 -8.70
C GLU A 131 23.96 45.09 -8.53
N MET A 132 24.55 43.88 -8.48
CA MET A 132 26.01 43.72 -8.51
C MET A 132 26.62 44.31 -9.78
N ILE A 133 26.02 44.07 -10.96
CA ILE A 133 26.52 44.63 -12.24
C ILE A 133 26.42 46.16 -12.23
N ARG A 134 25.34 46.73 -11.68
CA ARG A 134 25.17 48.19 -11.57
C ARG A 134 26.27 48.80 -10.70
N GLN A 135 26.53 48.22 -9.53
CA GLN A 135 27.59 48.69 -8.63
C GLN A 135 28.98 48.62 -9.28
N GLU A 136 29.31 47.49 -9.94
CA GLU A 136 30.57 47.33 -10.67
C GLU A 136 30.76 48.42 -11.75
N LYS A 137 29.70 48.78 -12.50
CA LYS A 137 29.78 49.87 -13.49
C LYS A 137 29.94 51.25 -12.84
N GLU A 138 29.22 51.53 -11.75
CA GLU A 138 29.35 52.81 -11.05
C GLU A 138 30.75 53.01 -10.46
N GLU A 139 31.35 51.96 -9.91
CA GLU A 139 32.73 51.98 -9.42
C GLU A 139 33.71 52.21 -10.57
N ALA A 140 33.56 51.52 -11.70
CA ALA A 140 34.40 51.73 -12.88
C ALA A 140 34.36 53.20 -13.37
N VAL A 141 33.18 53.82 -13.38
CA VAL A 141 33.01 55.24 -13.76
C VAL A 141 33.65 56.18 -12.73
N LYS A 142 33.61 55.86 -11.43
CA LYS A 142 34.28 56.66 -10.39
C LYS A 142 35.80 56.60 -10.55
N PHE A 143 36.35 55.40 -10.80
CA PHE A 143 37.79 55.23 -11.07
C PHE A 143 38.25 56.00 -12.31
N GLU A 144 37.49 55.97 -13.42
CA GLU A 144 37.82 56.76 -14.62
C GLU A 144 37.82 58.28 -14.36
N LYS A 145 36.90 58.78 -13.51
CA LYS A 145 36.84 60.21 -13.16
C LYS A 145 37.97 60.65 -12.23
N GLU A 146 38.40 59.80 -11.30
CA GLU A 146 39.52 60.10 -10.40
C GLU A 146 40.88 60.04 -11.10
N GLU A 147 41.05 59.17 -12.11
CA GLU A 147 42.28 59.08 -12.90
C GLU A 147 42.49 60.30 -13.83
N LEU A 148 41.43 61.10 -14.07
CA LEU A 148 41.51 62.37 -14.82
C LEU A 148 41.95 63.59 -13.99
N ALA A 149 42.27 63.43 -12.70
CA ALA A 149 42.92 64.49 -11.92
C ALA A 149 44.43 64.59 -12.28
N PRO A 150 44.94 65.75 -12.72
CA PRO A 150 46.30 65.88 -13.24
C PRO A 150 47.34 65.92 -12.11
N SER A 151 47.66 64.77 -11.50
CA SER A 151 48.92 64.61 -10.77
C SER A 151 49.89 63.74 -11.57
N LYS A 152 51.01 64.37 -11.95
CA LYS A 152 52.13 63.75 -12.67
C LYS A 152 52.59 62.46 -11.99
N SER A 153 52.84 61.47 -12.84
CA SER A 153 53.46 60.17 -12.57
C SER A 153 52.57 59.15 -11.86
N ILE A 154 52.15 58.12 -12.60
CA ILE A 154 52.44 56.70 -12.34
C ILE A 154 51.98 55.92 -13.58
N SER A 155 52.92 55.65 -14.49
CA SER A 155 52.71 54.81 -15.68
C SER A 155 53.05 53.32 -15.41
N ILE A 156 52.89 52.87 -14.16
CA ILE A 156 53.38 51.55 -13.72
C ILE A 156 52.23 50.58 -13.45
N PHE A 157 51.04 51.06 -13.06
CA PHE A 157 49.93 50.19 -12.67
C PHE A 157 49.14 49.60 -13.85
N SER A 158 48.96 50.35 -14.94
CA SER A 158 48.28 49.86 -16.16
C SER A 158 49.06 48.76 -16.90
N ARG A 159 50.38 48.65 -16.68
CA ARG A 159 51.21 47.53 -17.19
C ARG A 159 51.16 46.29 -16.30
N LEU A 160 50.65 46.37 -15.07
CA LEU A 160 50.54 45.21 -14.17
C LEU A 160 49.23 44.45 -14.36
N PHE A 161 48.12 45.11 -14.72
CA PHE A 161 46.87 44.42 -15.05
C PHE A 161 46.80 43.89 -16.49
N ALA A 162 47.59 44.46 -17.42
CA ALA A 162 47.63 43.99 -18.81
C ALA A 162 48.52 42.73 -19.03
N LYS A 163 49.25 42.24 -18.01
CA LYS A 163 50.29 41.21 -18.20
C LYS A 163 50.09 39.89 -17.45
N SER A 164 48.96 39.64 -16.81
CA SER A 164 48.70 38.31 -16.22
C SER A 164 47.23 37.91 -16.11
N LEU A 165 46.41 38.25 -17.10
CA LEU A 165 45.19 37.47 -17.32
C LEU A 165 45.59 36.25 -18.15
N PRO A 166 45.67 35.03 -17.55
CA PRO A 166 45.92 33.82 -18.32
C PRO A 166 44.83 33.69 -19.37
N ASP A 167 45.24 33.22 -20.55
CA ASP A 167 44.35 32.98 -21.68
C ASP A 167 43.21 32.05 -21.26
N LEU A 168 42.04 32.63 -20.99
CA LEU A 168 40.82 31.93 -20.54
C LEU A 168 40.18 31.09 -21.66
N THR A 169 40.75 31.11 -22.88
CA THR A 169 40.26 30.29 -23.99
C THR A 169 40.55 28.80 -23.79
N ASP A 170 41.57 28.40 -23.02
CA ASP A 170 41.86 27.00 -22.68
C ASP A 170 41.08 26.46 -21.45
N LEU A 171 40.43 27.34 -20.66
CA LEU A 171 39.48 26.91 -19.61
C LEU A 171 38.08 26.62 -20.16
N LYS A 172 37.76 27.11 -21.36
CA LYS A 172 36.44 26.91 -21.98
C LYS A 172 36.17 25.44 -22.39
N ASN A 173 37.22 24.63 -22.55
CA ASN A 173 37.12 23.22 -22.93
C ASN A 173 37.45 22.22 -21.81
N SER A 174 37.89 22.68 -20.62
CA SER A 174 38.26 21.81 -19.49
C SER A 174 37.38 21.94 -18.25
N ILE A 175 36.44 22.89 -18.21
CA ILE A 175 35.37 22.94 -17.20
C ILE A 175 34.23 21.99 -17.60
N ILE A 176 34.54 20.72 -17.81
CA ILE A 176 33.67 19.68 -17.26
C ILE A 176 34.21 19.49 -15.83
N ILE A 177 33.98 20.49 -14.98
CA ILE A 177 34.10 20.31 -13.54
C ILE A 177 32.99 19.33 -13.22
N GLN A 178 33.29 18.04 -13.28
CA GLN A 178 32.56 17.09 -12.46
C GLN A 178 32.90 17.52 -11.02
N PRO A 179 31.93 17.97 -10.22
CA PRO A 179 32.22 18.38 -8.85
C PRO A 179 32.70 17.16 -8.07
N ILE A 180 34.02 17.03 -7.93
CA ILE A 180 34.68 16.01 -7.10
C ILE A 180 34.26 16.19 -5.63
N ALA A 181 33.76 17.38 -5.27
CA ALA A 181 33.45 17.82 -3.91
C ALA A 181 32.23 17.17 -3.25
N ASN A 182 31.47 16.25 -3.87
CA ASN A 182 30.42 15.57 -3.09
C ASN A 182 30.00 14.17 -3.55
N LYS A 183 30.96 13.36 -4.04
CA LYS A 183 30.71 11.94 -4.33
C LYS A 183 29.97 11.23 -3.18
N HIS A 184 30.34 11.53 -1.93
CA HIS A 184 29.70 10.96 -0.74
C HIS A 184 28.24 11.43 -0.54
N LYS A 185 27.91 12.71 -0.80
CA LYS A 185 26.51 13.21 -0.74
C LYS A 185 25.65 12.52 -1.80
N TYR A 186 26.18 12.38 -3.00
CA TYR A 186 25.46 11.73 -4.10
C TYR A 186 25.30 10.22 -3.90
N ASP A 187 26.30 9.55 -3.33
CA ASP A 187 26.20 8.14 -2.95
C ASP A 187 25.11 7.94 -1.87
N TYR A 188 25.06 8.81 -0.85
CA TYR A 188 24.01 8.76 0.18
C TYR A 188 22.61 9.06 -0.39
N TYR A 189 22.47 10.06 -1.27
CA TYR A 189 21.23 10.35 -1.98
C TYR A 189 20.70 9.13 -2.76
N LYS A 190 21.59 8.47 -3.51
CA LYS A 190 21.25 7.22 -4.22
C LYS A 190 20.82 6.11 -3.27
N ASP A 191 21.45 6.02 -2.11
CA ASP A 191 21.09 5.02 -1.11
C ASP A 191 19.72 5.33 -0.47
N CYS A 192 19.41 6.60 -0.19
CA CYS A 192 18.06 7.02 0.24
C CYS A 192 17.00 6.63 -0.80
N GLN A 193 17.24 6.89 -2.08
CA GLN A 193 16.33 6.50 -3.17
C GLN A 193 16.11 4.98 -3.22
N LYS A 194 17.19 4.18 -3.12
CA LYS A 194 17.09 2.70 -3.07
C LYS A 194 16.29 2.23 -1.86
N ILE A 195 16.47 2.85 -0.70
CA ILE A 195 15.72 2.51 0.53
C ILE A 195 14.23 2.81 0.32
N ILE A 196 13.89 3.98 -0.20
CA ILE A 196 12.49 4.35 -0.48
C ILE A 196 11.88 3.39 -1.51
N GLU A 197 12.60 3.07 -2.59
CA GLU A 197 12.12 2.12 -3.61
C GLU A 197 11.87 0.73 -3.01
N LYS A 198 12.80 0.24 -2.17
CA LYS A 198 12.66 -1.03 -1.44
C LYS A 198 11.44 -1.00 -0.52
N ASN A 199 11.28 0.06 0.27
CA ASN A 199 10.14 0.24 1.18
C ASN A 199 8.82 0.31 0.39
N ASN A 200 8.79 0.98 -0.76
CA ASN A 200 7.61 1.06 -1.61
C ASN A 200 7.22 -0.30 -2.21
N LYS A 201 8.19 -1.11 -2.64
CA LYS A 201 7.95 -2.50 -3.06
C LYS A 201 7.38 -3.34 -1.92
N GLU A 202 7.94 -3.21 -0.72
CA GLU A 202 7.44 -3.91 0.47
C GLU A 202 6.02 -3.46 0.86
N ILE A 203 5.74 -2.15 0.85
CA ILE A 203 4.40 -1.60 1.08
C ILE A 203 3.40 -2.16 0.07
N SER A 204 3.77 -2.21 -1.23
CA SER A 204 2.92 -2.76 -2.29
C SER A 204 2.59 -4.24 -2.05
N TYR A 205 3.60 -5.04 -1.71
CA TYR A 205 3.42 -6.45 -1.35
C TYR A 205 2.50 -6.63 -0.12
N LYS A 206 2.73 -5.86 0.95
CA LYS A 206 1.90 -5.91 2.16
C LYS A 206 0.45 -5.49 1.89
N LYS A 207 0.22 -4.47 1.05
CA LYS A 207 -1.14 -4.07 0.61
C LYS A 207 -1.85 -5.19 -0.15
N ALA A 208 -1.16 -5.85 -1.09
CA ALA A 208 -1.73 -7.00 -1.80
C ALA A 208 -2.10 -8.14 -0.84
N LYS A 209 -1.27 -8.37 0.20
CA LYS A 209 -1.56 -9.35 1.25
C LYS A 209 -2.76 -8.96 2.12
N ILE A 210 -2.92 -7.69 2.48
CA ILE A 210 -4.13 -7.18 3.16
C ILE A 210 -5.36 -7.44 2.30
N GLN A 211 -5.30 -7.16 0.99
CA GLN A 211 -6.42 -7.38 0.08
C GLN A 211 -6.82 -8.86 0.01
N GLU A 212 -5.85 -9.78 -0.02
CA GLU A 212 -6.11 -11.22 0.04
C GLU A 212 -6.73 -11.64 1.39
N LEU A 213 -6.25 -11.10 2.51
CA LEU A 213 -6.84 -11.38 3.83
C LEU A 213 -8.26 -10.81 3.95
N GLN A 214 -8.52 -9.62 3.41
CA GLN A 214 -9.86 -9.04 3.34
C GLN A 214 -10.80 -9.89 2.48
N ARG A 215 -10.30 -10.46 1.38
CA ARG A 215 -11.05 -11.41 0.57
C ARG A 215 -11.38 -12.67 1.37
N GLN A 216 -10.44 -13.22 2.13
CA GLN A 216 -10.71 -14.37 3.03
C GLN A 216 -11.74 -14.00 4.11
N LEU A 217 -11.63 -12.81 4.70
CA LEU A 217 -12.58 -12.29 5.68
C LEU A 217 -14.01 -12.19 5.10
N SER A 218 -14.14 -11.70 3.87
CA SER A 218 -15.42 -11.63 3.15
C SER A 218 -16.01 -12.99 2.79
N GLN A 219 -15.23 -14.07 2.88
CA GLN A 219 -15.70 -15.44 2.72
C GLN A 219 -16.16 -16.06 4.04
N ILE A 220 -15.67 -15.54 5.19
CA ILE A 220 -16.15 -15.85 6.54
C ILE A 220 -17.41 -15.00 6.80
N VAL A 221 -18.38 -15.07 5.88
CA VAL A 221 -19.72 -14.58 6.13
C VAL A 221 -20.51 -15.74 6.72
N LEU A 222 -21.23 -15.46 7.80
CA LEU A 222 -22.17 -16.41 8.39
C LEU A 222 -23.01 -17.01 7.26
N PRO A 223 -23.16 -18.34 7.16
CA PRO A 223 -23.91 -18.94 6.06
C PRO A 223 -25.27 -18.29 5.98
N GLU A 224 -25.69 -17.90 4.79
CA GLU A 224 -26.98 -17.22 4.59
C GLU A 224 -28.14 -18.05 5.17
N HIS A 225 -28.01 -19.38 5.13
CA HIS A 225 -28.97 -20.34 5.68
C HIS A 225 -28.90 -20.51 7.22
N PHE A 226 -27.93 -19.91 7.91
CA PHE A 226 -27.80 -20.03 9.37
C PHE A 226 -29.04 -19.51 10.12
N LYS A 227 -29.65 -18.44 9.61
CA LYS A 227 -30.92 -17.94 10.16
C LYS A 227 -32.02 -18.99 10.05
N GLY A 228 -32.07 -19.69 8.92
CA GLY A 228 -33.00 -20.80 8.69
C GLY A 228 -32.83 -21.93 9.70
N LEU A 229 -31.58 -22.28 10.03
CA LEU A 229 -31.30 -23.29 11.06
C LEU A 229 -31.85 -22.90 12.43
N ILE A 230 -31.69 -21.64 12.85
CA ILE A 230 -32.21 -21.15 14.14
C ILE A 230 -33.74 -21.24 14.17
N PHE A 231 -34.42 -20.75 13.13
CA PHE A 231 -35.88 -20.85 13.03
C PHE A 231 -36.33 -22.31 13.04
N TYR A 232 -35.62 -23.18 12.32
CA TYR A 232 -35.90 -24.61 12.29
C TYR A 232 -35.73 -25.26 13.66
N LEU A 233 -34.66 -24.95 14.39
CA LEU A 233 -34.42 -25.45 15.75
C LEU A 233 -35.54 -25.03 16.70
N ILE A 234 -35.94 -23.76 16.67
CA ILE A 234 -37.05 -23.26 17.50
C ILE A 234 -38.35 -24.01 17.17
N TYR A 235 -38.68 -24.13 15.88
CA TYR A 235 -39.85 -24.87 15.43
C TYR A 235 -39.81 -26.33 15.87
N PHE A 236 -38.67 -27.01 15.68
CA PHE A 236 -38.47 -28.40 16.05
C PHE A 236 -38.61 -28.60 17.57
N THR A 237 -38.06 -27.69 18.40
CA THR A 237 -38.24 -27.73 19.85
C THR A 237 -39.72 -27.62 20.23
N ILE A 238 -40.48 -26.71 19.61
CA ILE A 238 -41.91 -26.54 19.91
C ILE A 238 -42.69 -27.80 19.52
N VAL A 239 -42.51 -28.29 18.29
CA VAL A 239 -43.31 -29.40 17.76
C VAL A 239 -42.93 -30.74 18.35
N VAL A 240 -41.66 -30.95 18.71
CA VAL A 240 -41.15 -32.29 19.06
C VAL A 240 -40.84 -32.43 20.55
N VAL A 241 -40.62 -31.32 21.28
CA VAL A 241 -40.41 -31.35 22.74
C VAL A 241 -41.64 -30.83 23.47
N ILE A 242 -42.11 -29.62 23.14
CA ILE A 242 -43.19 -28.97 23.90
C ILE A 242 -44.53 -29.67 23.64
N LEU A 243 -44.85 -30.01 22.39
CA LEU A 243 -46.12 -30.64 22.05
C LEU A 243 -46.32 -32.01 22.76
N PRO A 244 -45.36 -32.96 22.76
CA PRO A 244 -45.54 -34.22 23.52
C PRO A 244 -45.69 -34.00 25.03
N LEU A 245 -44.98 -33.02 25.60
CA LEU A 245 -45.12 -32.66 27.03
C LEU A 245 -46.50 -32.07 27.32
N TRP A 246 -47.04 -31.26 26.40
CA TRP A 246 -48.38 -30.70 26.53
C TRP A 246 -49.49 -31.76 26.43
N LEU A 247 -49.22 -32.87 25.73
CA LEU A 247 -50.12 -34.03 25.57
C LEU A 247 -50.04 -35.03 26.75
N LEU A 248 -49.24 -34.78 27.78
CA LEU A 248 -49.16 -35.65 28.97
C LEU A 248 -50.48 -35.85 29.73
N PRO A 249 -51.38 -34.85 29.92
CA PRO A 249 -52.61 -35.04 30.70
C PRO A 249 -53.76 -35.69 29.91
N ILE A 250 -53.46 -36.57 28.96
CA ILE A 250 -54.45 -37.19 28.06
C ILE A 250 -54.97 -38.53 28.59
N THR A 251 -56.27 -38.79 28.41
CA THR A 251 -56.90 -40.04 28.83
C THR A 251 -56.44 -41.24 27.98
N SER A 252 -56.50 -42.45 28.54
CA SER A 252 -55.99 -43.67 27.89
C SER A 252 -56.62 -43.96 26.52
N GLU A 253 -57.88 -43.59 26.30
CA GLU A 253 -58.57 -43.74 25.01
C GLU A 253 -58.00 -42.80 23.93
N GLN A 254 -57.80 -41.53 24.28
CA GLN A 254 -57.24 -40.52 23.39
C GLN A 254 -55.77 -40.79 23.07
N HIS A 255 -55.02 -41.41 23.98
CA HIS A 255 -53.62 -41.79 23.76
C HIS A 255 -53.46 -42.71 22.53
N LEU A 256 -54.38 -43.65 22.30
CA LEU A 256 -54.28 -44.58 21.15
C LEU A 256 -54.33 -43.84 19.80
N PHE A 257 -55.07 -42.73 19.75
CA PHE A 257 -55.22 -41.89 18.57
C PHE A 257 -54.03 -40.93 18.35
N TRP A 258 -53.55 -40.27 19.40
CA TRP A 258 -52.46 -39.28 19.30
C TRP A 258 -51.07 -39.88 19.16
N LYS A 259 -50.86 -41.09 19.70
CA LYS A 259 -49.57 -41.79 19.65
C LYS A 259 -48.94 -41.87 18.25
N PRO A 260 -49.61 -42.38 17.20
CA PRO A 260 -49.03 -42.45 15.86
C PRO A 260 -48.75 -41.06 15.26
N ILE A 261 -49.55 -40.04 15.60
CA ILE A 261 -49.37 -38.67 15.11
C ILE A 261 -48.09 -38.08 15.70
N VAL A 262 -47.92 -38.17 17.02
CA VAL A 262 -46.73 -37.68 17.71
C VAL A 262 -45.48 -38.43 17.26
N LEU A 263 -45.58 -39.75 17.09
CA LEU A 263 -44.49 -40.56 16.57
C LEU A 263 -44.10 -40.14 15.14
N GLY A 264 -45.10 -39.91 14.28
CA GLY A 264 -44.90 -39.43 12.92
C GLY A 264 -44.22 -38.06 12.86
N LEU A 265 -44.65 -37.12 13.70
CA LEU A 265 -44.02 -35.79 13.84
C LEU A 265 -42.58 -35.90 14.35
N PHE A 266 -42.31 -36.79 15.31
CA PHE A 266 -40.96 -37.03 15.80
C PHE A 266 -40.05 -37.59 14.70
N ILE A 267 -40.48 -38.64 13.98
CA ILE A 267 -39.67 -39.26 12.92
C ILE A 267 -39.43 -38.29 11.76
N THR A 268 -40.46 -37.56 11.32
CA THR A 268 -40.33 -36.57 10.23
C THR A 268 -39.43 -35.41 10.62
N GLY A 269 -39.57 -34.88 11.85
CA GLY A 269 -38.68 -33.86 12.36
C GLY A 269 -37.23 -34.35 12.49
N LEU A 270 -37.02 -35.58 12.95
CA LEU A 270 -35.70 -36.20 13.06
C LEU A 270 -35.05 -36.33 11.68
N PHE A 271 -35.78 -36.87 10.71
CA PHE A 271 -35.31 -37.02 9.34
C PHE A 271 -34.98 -35.66 8.69
N SER A 272 -35.82 -34.65 8.92
CA SER A 272 -35.57 -33.29 8.46
C SER A 272 -34.33 -32.66 9.11
N ALA A 273 -34.09 -32.89 10.40
CA ALA A 273 -32.88 -32.41 11.08
C ALA A 273 -31.61 -33.06 10.50
N PHE A 274 -31.64 -34.38 10.24
CA PHE A 274 -30.53 -35.08 9.59
C PHE A 274 -30.30 -34.62 8.16
N LEU A 275 -31.37 -34.44 7.37
CA LEU A 275 -31.26 -33.89 6.01
C LEU A 275 -30.66 -32.49 6.01
N TYR A 276 -31.08 -31.63 6.94
CA TYR A 276 -30.53 -30.29 7.08
C TYR A 276 -29.03 -30.33 7.36
N ILE A 277 -28.62 -31.12 8.37
CA ILE A 277 -27.20 -31.28 8.72
C ILE A 277 -26.42 -31.84 7.52
N PHE A 278 -26.97 -32.82 6.81
CA PHE A 278 -26.33 -33.41 5.64
C PHE A 278 -26.15 -32.40 4.49
N ILE A 279 -27.17 -31.58 4.22
CA ILE A 279 -27.10 -30.50 3.22
C ILE A 279 -26.03 -29.49 3.63
N GLU A 280 -25.99 -29.08 4.90
CA GLU A 280 -25.01 -28.12 5.40
C GLU A 280 -23.59 -28.69 5.33
N ILE A 281 -23.37 -29.94 5.73
CA ILE A 281 -22.08 -30.63 5.60
C ILE A 281 -21.65 -30.72 4.12
N LYS A 282 -22.58 -31.06 3.22
CA LYS A 282 -22.29 -31.15 1.77
C LYS A 282 -21.96 -29.77 1.19
N HIS A 283 -22.65 -28.74 1.64
CA HIS A 283 -22.39 -27.36 1.24
C HIS A 283 -21.03 -26.88 1.76
N ALA A 284 -20.70 -27.17 3.02
CA ALA A 284 -19.41 -26.87 3.64
C ALA A 284 -18.26 -27.61 2.93
N THR A 285 -18.43 -28.89 2.58
CA THR A 285 -17.42 -29.67 1.84
C THR A 285 -17.25 -29.21 0.39
N LYS A 286 -18.31 -28.76 -0.28
CA LYS A 286 -18.21 -28.22 -1.66
C LYS A 286 -17.40 -26.91 -1.69
N LYS A 287 -17.60 -26.02 -0.71
CA LYS A 287 -16.82 -24.77 -0.58
C LYS A 287 -15.33 -25.05 -0.32
N THR A 288 -15.02 -26.01 0.55
CA THR A 288 -13.62 -26.40 0.80
C THR A 288 -12.96 -26.99 -0.44
N LYS A 289 -13.66 -27.83 -1.22
CA LYS A 289 -13.14 -28.33 -2.50
C LYS A 289 -12.88 -27.22 -3.51
N GLN A 290 -13.76 -26.22 -3.64
CA GLN A 290 -13.53 -25.08 -4.54
C GLN A 290 -12.32 -24.23 -4.12
N CYS A 291 -12.11 -24.04 -2.81
CA CYS A 291 -10.93 -23.35 -2.30
C CYS A 291 -9.63 -24.15 -2.55
N LEU A 292 -9.69 -25.46 -2.32
CA LEU A 292 -8.55 -26.36 -2.52
C LEU A 292 -8.18 -26.46 -4.01
N ASP A 293 -9.16 -26.62 -4.89
CA ASP A 293 -8.97 -26.75 -6.34
C ASP A 293 -8.45 -25.45 -6.97
N GLY A 294 -8.87 -24.29 -6.45
CA GLY A 294 -8.32 -22.98 -6.82
C GLY A 294 -6.83 -22.85 -6.46
N ARG A 295 -6.45 -23.23 -5.23
CA ARG A 295 -5.03 -23.25 -4.80
C ARG A 295 -4.21 -24.27 -5.59
N LEU A 296 -4.75 -25.46 -5.83
CA LEU A 296 -4.07 -26.50 -6.58
C LEU A 296 -3.81 -26.08 -8.03
N LYS A 297 -4.81 -25.50 -8.72
CA LYS A 297 -4.64 -24.96 -10.07
C LYS A 297 -3.60 -23.85 -10.13
N LEU A 298 -3.53 -22.99 -9.11
CA LEU A 298 -2.56 -21.89 -9.07
C LEU A 298 -1.13 -22.39 -8.82
N LEU A 299 -0.96 -23.43 -7.99
CA LEU A 299 0.31 -24.13 -7.81
C LEU A 299 0.75 -24.87 -9.09
N VAL A 300 -0.17 -25.60 -9.74
CA VAL A 300 0.10 -26.29 -11.01
C VAL A 300 0.50 -25.29 -12.10
N ARG A 301 -0.16 -24.12 -12.19
CA ARG A 301 0.25 -23.07 -13.13
C ARG A 301 1.61 -22.47 -12.81
N ARG A 302 1.94 -22.24 -11.53
CA ARG A 302 3.27 -21.75 -11.14
C ARG A 302 4.36 -22.76 -11.46
N LEU A 303 4.12 -24.04 -11.20
CA LEU A 303 5.06 -25.12 -11.53
C LEU A 303 5.23 -25.26 -13.05
N ALA A 304 4.14 -25.28 -13.81
CA ALA A 304 4.19 -25.34 -15.27
C ALA A 304 4.92 -24.13 -15.87
N GLY A 305 4.67 -22.92 -15.36
CA GLY A 305 5.36 -21.70 -15.76
C GLY A 305 6.88 -21.77 -15.49
N TRP A 306 7.26 -22.24 -14.29
CA TRP A 306 8.66 -22.40 -13.91
C TRP A 306 9.41 -23.38 -14.83
N PHE A 307 8.79 -24.50 -15.20
CA PHE A 307 9.36 -25.46 -16.15
C PHE A 307 9.52 -24.88 -17.56
N THR A 308 8.59 -24.05 -18.03
CA THR A 308 8.71 -23.43 -19.36
C THR A 308 9.78 -22.35 -19.45
N THR A 309 10.09 -21.65 -18.36
CA THR A 309 11.10 -20.58 -18.35
C THR A 309 12.55 -21.07 -18.19
N HIS A 310 12.77 -22.28 -17.68
CA HIS A 310 14.13 -22.80 -17.44
C HIS A 310 14.67 -23.74 -18.54
N ILE A 311 13.89 -24.02 -19.59
CA ILE A 311 14.36 -24.76 -20.76
C ILE A 311 14.60 -23.78 -21.91
N THR A 312 15.49 -22.81 -21.73
CA THR A 312 16.18 -22.21 -22.86
C THR A 312 17.33 -23.15 -23.24
N PRO A 313 17.32 -23.75 -24.44
CA PRO A 313 18.41 -24.60 -24.87
C PRO A 313 19.69 -23.77 -24.89
N GLN A 314 20.64 -24.15 -24.05
CA GLN A 314 21.99 -23.63 -24.05
C GLN A 314 22.57 -23.92 -25.44
N LYS A 315 22.55 -22.90 -26.30
CA LYS A 315 23.02 -22.95 -27.68
C LYS A 315 24.50 -23.34 -27.64
N ILE A 316 24.77 -24.63 -27.86
CA ILE A 316 26.11 -25.18 -28.04
C ILE A 316 26.71 -24.44 -29.22
N ARG A 317 27.64 -23.53 -28.92
CA ARG A 317 28.40 -22.79 -29.91
C ARG A 317 29.60 -23.67 -30.23
N ASP A 318 29.45 -24.52 -31.23
CA ASP A 318 30.55 -25.27 -31.82
C ASP A 318 31.58 -24.28 -32.39
N THR A 319 32.75 -24.26 -31.78
CA THR A 319 33.99 -23.74 -32.34
C THR A 319 34.45 -24.65 -33.48
N ARG A 320 34.51 -24.08 -34.68
CA ARG A 320 35.40 -24.51 -35.76
C ARG A 320 36.35 -23.39 -36.09
#